data_AF-A0AA43CYE7-F1
#
_entry.id   AF-A0AA43CYE7-F1
#
_cell.length_a   1.000
_cell.length_b   1.000
_cell.length_c   1.000
_cell.angle_alpha   90.00
_cell.angle_beta   90.00
_cell.angle_gamma   90.00
#
_symmetry.space_group_name_H-M   'P 1'
#
loop_
_entity.id
_entity.type
_entity.pdbx_description
1 polymer ?
#
loop_
_entity_poly.entity_id
_entity_poly.type
_entity_poly.pdbx_seq_one_letter_code
_entity_poly.pdbx_strand_id
1 'polypeptide(L)'
;MPDQTKEIVCNIALFPEENPSPVLRVDEGGILLYANSASTELLTQWHCVVGGSVPGFVLKKLSMSLESGLNQELEARCGDRELSFIMVPIIERSYVNFYGRDSTKRK
;
A
#
# COMPACT_ATOMS: atom_id res chain seq x y z
N MET A 1 15.03 29.18 19.15
CA MET A 1 15.36 27.77 18.91
C MET A 1 15.31 27.04 20.24
N PRO A 2 14.86 25.78 20.34
CA PRO A 2 13.99 25.03 19.44
C PRO A 2 12.82 24.36 20.21
N ASP A 3 11.62 24.32 19.64
CA ASP A 3 10.75 23.13 19.70
C ASP A 3 9.63 23.38 18.68
N GLN A 4 10.01 23.35 17.40
CA GLN A 4 8.99 23.08 16.39
C GLN A 4 8.59 21.66 16.65
N THR A 5 7.49 21.48 17.40
CA THR A 5 6.79 20.23 17.57
C THR A 5 6.79 19.57 16.22
N LYS A 6 7.65 18.56 16.09
CA LYS A 6 7.55 17.56 15.04
C LYS A 6 6.26 16.86 15.40
N GLU A 7 5.14 17.47 15.00
CA GLU A 7 3.82 16.87 15.08
C GLU A 7 3.91 15.64 14.19
N ILE A 8 4.21 14.59 14.93
CA ILE A 8 4.32 13.19 14.65
C ILE A 8 3.66 12.88 13.31
N VAL A 9 4.51 12.51 12.35
CA VAL A 9 4.17 11.81 11.12
C VAL A 9 3.63 10.42 11.49
N CYS A 10 2.50 10.35 12.20
CA CYS A 10 1.77 9.14 12.53
C CYS A 10 0.26 9.36 12.37
N ASN A 11 -0.18 10.29 11.52
CA ASN A 11 -1.58 10.34 11.09
C ASN A 11 -1.91 9.28 10.01
N ILE A 12 -0.99 8.36 9.74
CA ILE A 12 -1.16 7.26 8.80
C ILE A 12 -2.03 6.16 9.41
N ALA A 13 -3.34 6.30 9.18
CA ALA A 13 -4.32 5.22 9.17
C ALA A 13 -4.82 4.67 10.51
N LEU A 14 -5.33 5.54 11.39
CA LEU A 14 -6.30 5.07 12.41
C LEU A 14 -7.64 4.65 11.78
N PHE A 15 -8.00 5.20 10.61
CA PHE A 15 -9.25 4.89 9.89
C PHE A 15 -9.02 4.76 8.37
N PRO A 16 -8.62 3.59 7.86
CA PRO A 16 -8.34 3.39 6.42
C PRO A 16 -9.58 3.52 5.51
N GLU A 17 -10.80 3.47 6.06
CA GLU A 17 -12.05 3.68 5.31
C GLU A 17 -12.30 5.13 4.90
N GLU A 18 -11.83 6.12 5.66
CA GLU A 18 -12.00 7.54 5.32
C GLU A 18 -10.90 8.08 4.41
N ASN A 19 -9.90 7.26 4.07
CA ASN A 19 -8.83 7.67 3.18
C ASN A 19 -9.34 7.64 1.72
N PRO A 20 -9.36 8.78 1.01
CA PRO A 20 -9.73 8.82 -0.41
C PRO A 20 -8.72 8.08 -1.30
N SER A 21 -7.56 7.70 -0.76
CA SER A 21 -6.51 6.99 -1.47
C SER A 21 -6.58 5.47 -1.21
N PRO A 22 -6.18 4.64 -2.18
CA PRO A 22 -6.27 3.18 -2.02
C PRO A 22 -5.32 2.68 -0.93
N VAL A 23 -5.84 1.94 0.05
CA VAL A 23 -5.07 1.32 1.14
C VAL A 23 -5.28 -0.18 1.11
N LEU A 24 -4.18 -0.94 1.11
CA LEU A 24 -4.19 -2.40 1.16
C LEU A 24 -3.28 -2.91 2.27
N ARG A 25 -3.55 -4.12 2.74
CA ARG A 25 -2.65 -4.86 3.63
C ARG A 25 -2.48 -6.27 3.12
N VAL A 26 -1.25 -6.73 2.99
CA VAL A 26 -0.92 -8.04 2.46
C VAL A 26 0.03 -8.72 3.44
N ASP A 27 -0.20 -10.00 3.74
CA ASP A 27 0.69 -10.78 4.60
C ASP A 27 1.98 -11.20 3.86
N GLU A 28 2.94 -11.78 4.59
CA GLU A 28 4.18 -12.32 4.02
C GLU A 28 3.96 -13.37 2.92
N GLY A 29 2.88 -14.15 2.99
CA GLY A 29 2.46 -15.13 1.99
C GLY A 29 1.80 -14.52 0.75
N GLY A 30 1.62 -13.20 0.69
CA GLY A 30 0.97 -12.53 -0.43
C GLY A 30 -0.55 -12.56 -0.39
N ILE A 31 -1.16 -12.89 0.74
CA ILE A 31 -2.61 -12.87 0.92
C ILE A 31 -3.05 -11.46 1.31
N LEU A 32 -3.99 -10.92 0.53
CA LEU A 32 -4.59 -9.62 0.81
C LEU A 32 -5.49 -9.70 2.05
N LEU A 33 -5.02 -9.18 3.17
CA LEU A 33 -5.75 -9.17 4.44
C LEU A 33 -6.83 -8.08 4.51
N TYR A 34 -6.59 -6.95 3.85
CA TYR A 34 -7.51 -5.81 3.89
C TYR A 34 -7.36 -4.94 2.64
N ALA A 35 -8.46 -4.35 2.19
CA ALA A 35 -8.50 -3.31 1.18
C ALA A 35 -9.63 -2.33 1.48
N ASN A 36 -9.38 -1.03 1.33
CA ASN A 36 -10.45 -0.03 1.45
C ASN A 36 -11.26 0.13 0.16
N SER A 37 -12.38 0.84 0.23
CA SER A 37 -13.27 1.09 -0.93
C SER A 37 -12.56 1.78 -2.11
N ALA A 38 -11.60 2.65 -1.84
CA ALA A 38 -10.80 3.32 -2.88
C ALA A 38 -9.90 2.34 -3.68
N SER A 39 -9.68 1.13 -3.16
CA SER A 39 -8.90 0.07 -3.82
C SER A 39 -9.73 -0.79 -4.77
N THR A 40 -11.04 -0.61 -4.86
CA THR A 40 -11.94 -1.49 -5.64
C THR A 40 -11.53 -1.60 -7.12
N GLU A 41 -11.19 -0.48 -7.75
CA GLU A 41 -10.72 -0.45 -9.15
C GLU A 41 -9.39 -1.22 -9.31
N LEU A 42 -8.47 -1.04 -8.36
CA LEU A 42 -7.19 -1.73 -8.35
C LEU A 42 -7.37 -3.24 -8.18
N LEU A 43 -8.23 -3.67 -7.25
CA LEU A 43 -8.53 -5.09 -7.04
C LEU A 43 -9.10 -5.74 -8.29
N THR A 44 -9.96 -5.01 -9.01
CA THR A 44 -10.50 -5.45 -10.29
C THR A 44 -9.40 -5.63 -11.33
N GLN A 45 -8.49 -4.64 -11.45
CA GLN A 45 -7.31 -4.71 -12.34
C GLN A 45 -6.35 -5.84 -11.98
N TRP A 46 -6.10 -6.06 -10.70
CA TRP A 46 -5.21 -7.10 -10.20
C TRP A 46 -5.88 -8.48 -10.19
N HIS A 47 -7.17 -8.57 -10.53
CA HIS A 47 -7.99 -9.77 -10.41
C HIS A 47 -7.85 -10.41 -9.02
N CYS A 48 -7.80 -9.57 -7.99
CA CYS A 48 -7.54 -9.95 -6.61
C CYS A 48 -8.73 -9.57 -5.73
N VAL A 49 -8.92 -10.29 -4.63
CA VAL A 49 -9.98 -10.03 -3.64
C VAL A 49 -9.38 -10.14 -2.25
N VAL A 50 -10.02 -9.54 -1.25
CA VAL A 50 -9.62 -9.71 0.15
C VAL A 50 -9.74 -11.20 0.51
N GLY A 51 -8.68 -11.76 1.10
CA GLY A 51 -8.49 -13.19 1.33
C GLY A 51 -7.86 -13.96 0.17
N GLY A 52 -7.66 -13.31 -0.99
CA GLY A 52 -6.99 -13.88 -2.16
C GLY A 52 -5.52 -13.51 -2.25
N SER A 53 -4.80 -14.14 -3.17
CA SER A 53 -3.39 -13.84 -3.43
C SER A 53 -3.24 -12.62 -4.33
N VAL A 54 -2.24 -11.78 -4.02
CA VAL A 54 -1.85 -10.66 -4.88
C VAL A 54 -1.10 -11.16 -6.13
N PRO A 55 -1.02 -10.35 -7.20
CA PRO A 55 -0.28 -10.71 -8.39
C PRO A 55 1.21 -10.98 -8.11
N GLY A 56 1.83 -11.85 -8.90
CA GLY A 56 3.24 -12.23 -8.71
C GLY A 56 4.24 -11.06 -8.74
N PHE A 57 3.94 -9.98 -9.49
CA PHE A 57 4.78 -8.78 -9.48
C PHE A 57 4.72 -8.01 -8.14
N VAL A 58 3.55 -8.03 -7.49
CA VAL A 58 3.35 -7.44 -6.15
C VAL A 58 4.04 -8.31 -5.13
N LEU A 59 3.83 -9.63 -5.20
CA LEU A 59 4.46 -10.61 -4.31
C LEU A 59 5.99 -10.46 -4.31
N LYS A 60 6.61 -10.35 -5.50
CA LYS A 60 8.05 -10.17 -5.61
C LYS A 60 8.56 -8.92 -4.90
N LYS A 61 7.87 -7.77 -5.06
CA LYS A 61 8.25 -6.54 -4.36
C LYS A 61 7.98 -6.61 -2.86
N LEU A 62 6.90 -7.30 -2.46
CA LEU A 62 6.55 -7.54 -1.07
C LEU A 62 7.67 -8.34 -0.37
N SER A 63 8.11 -9.45 -0.97
CA SER A 63 9.23 -10.24 -0.45
C SER A 63 10.48 -9.39 -0.31
N MET A 64 10.84 -8.62 -1.34
CA MET A 64 11.98 -7.71 -1.27
C MET A 64 11.86 -6.66 -0.15
N SER A 65 10.65 -6.13 0.08
CA SER A 65 10.39 -5.14 1.13
C SER A 65 10.53 -5.76 2.53
N LEU A 66 10.03 -6.97 2.73
CA LEU A 66 10.18 -7.71 3.99
C LEU A 66 11.64 -8.12 4.24
N GLU A 67 12.34 -8.63 3.22
CA GLU A 67 13.75 -9.05 3.33
C GLU A 67 14.68 -7.87 3.59
N SER A 68 14.46 -6.74 2.92
CA SER A 68 15.27 -5.53 3.12
C SER A 68 14.87 -4.73 4.36
N GLY A 69 13.64 -4.91 4.87
CA GLY A 69 13.05 -4.04 5.89
C GLY A 69 12.86 -2.59 5.42
N LEU A 70 12.96 -2.33 4.11
CA LEU A 70 12.86 -1.00 3.53
C LEU A 70 11.54 -0.81 2.81
N ASN A 71 11.05 0.43 2.83
CA ASN A 71 9.88 0.82 2.07
C ASN A 71 10.16 0.67 0.57
N GLN A 72 9.20 0.11 -0.16
CA GLN A 72 9.28 -0.07 -1.60
C GLN A 72 8.19 0.74 -2.29
N GLU A 73 8.47 1.24 -3.49
CA GLU A 73 7.45 1.92 -4.30
C GLU A 73 7.01 1.00 -5.45
N LEU A 74 5.72 0.98 -5.74
CA LEU A 74 5.12 0.23 -6.83
C LEU A 74 4.22 1.16 -7.62
N GLU A 75 4.52 1.33 -8.89
CA GLU A 75 3.65 2.03 -9.82
C GLU A 75 2.73 1.00 -10.47
N ALA A 76 1.42 1.25 -10.43
CA ALA A 76 0.44 0.45 -11.11
C ALA A 76 -0.49 1.37 -11.91
N ARG A 77 -0.70 1.01 -13.17
CA ARG A 77 -1.64 1.70 -14.05
C ARG A 77 -3.02 1.11 -13.86
N CYS A 78 -3.99 1.94 -13.47
CA CYS A 78 -5.40 1.56 -13.37
C CYS A 78 -6.18 2.30 -14.46
N GLY A 79 -6.34 1.65 -15.61
CA GLY A 79 -6.95 2.25 -16.79
C GLY A 79 -6.16 3.47 -17.28
N ASP A 80 -6.75 4.66 -17.14
CA ASP A 80 -6.15 5.94 -17.53
C ASP A 80 -5.39 6.65 -16.39
N ARG A 81 -5.46 6.12 -15.16
CA ARG A 81 -4.80 6.70 -13.99
C ARG A 81 -3.50 5.98 -13.68
N GLU A 82 -2.50 6.75 -13.28
CA GLU A 82 -1.24 6.22 -12.76
C GLU A 82 -1.26 6.34 -11.24
N LEU A 83 -1.27 5.19 -10.57
CA LEU A 83 -1.27 5.11 -9.12
C LEU A 83 0.12 4.66 -8.66
N SER A 84 0.68 5.38 -7.70
CA SER A 84 1.92 4.98 -7.02
C SER A 84 1.57 4.46 -5.63
N PHE A 85 2.13 3.31 -5.26
CA PHE A 85 1.90 2.63 -4.00
C PHE A 85 3.20 2.58 -3.21
N ILE A 86 3.14 2.99 -1.95
CA ILE A 86 4.25 2.82 -1.00
C ILE A 86 3.96 1.59 -0.17
N MET A 87 4.82 0.58 -0.30
CA MET A 87 4.89 -0.60 0.55
C MET A 87 5.69 -0.27 1.80
N VAL A 88 5.06 -0.42 2.95
CA VAL A 88 5.66 -0.23 4.26
C VAL A 88 5.65 -1.58 4.99
N PRO A 89 6.80 -2.25 5.10
CA PRO A 89 6.89 -3.55 5.74
C PRO A 89 6.81 -3.41 7.27
N ILE A 90 5.96 -4.21 7.90
CA ILE A 90 5.85 -4.31 9.36
C ILE A 90 6.40 -5.68 9.78
N ILE A 91 7.72 -5.74 9.93
CA ILE A 91 8.47 -6.98 10.21
C ILE A 91 7.98 -7.65 11.50
N GLU A 92 7.64 -6.88 12.53
CA GLU A 92 7.14 -7.40 13.81
C GLU A 92 5.82 -8.20 13.68
N ARG A 93 5.07 -7.98 12.60
CA ARG A 93 3.75 -8.59 12.38
C ARG A 93 3.66 -9.35 11.06
N SER A 94 4.78 -9.53 10.36
CA SER A 94 4.86 -10.24 9.08
C SER A 94 3.85 -9.80 8.02
N TYR A 95 3.58 -8.49 7.91
CA TYR A 95 2.71 -7.98 6.85
C TYR A 95 3.24 -6.67 6.29
N VAL A 96 2.81 -6.33 5.09
CA VAL A 96 3.14 -5.09 4.39
C VAL A 96 1.87 -4.27 4.17
N ASN A 97 1.89 -3.01 4.59
CA ASN A 97 0.84 -2.06 4.24
C ASN A 97 1.18 -1.37 2.93
N PHE A 98 0.19 -1.21 2.07
CA PHE A 98 0.31 -0.51 0.80
C PHE A 98 -0.52 0.76 0.88
N TYR A 99 0.13 1.89 0.62
CA TYR A 99 -0.52 3.19 0.55
C TYR A 99 -0.43 3.69 -0.88
N GLY A 100 -1.54 3.56 -1.59
CA GLY A 100 -1.70 4.12 -2.92
C GLY A 100 -1.92 5.61 -2.88
N ARG A 101 -1.42 6.30 -3.89
CA ARG A 101 -1.58 7.72 -4.14
C ARG A 101 -1.73 7.93 -5.64
N ASP A 102 -2.65 8.81 -6.01
CA ASP A 102 -2.78 9.24 -7.39
C ASP A 102 -1.57 10.07 -7.80
N SER A 103 -0.78 9.55 -8.75
CA SER A 103 0.38 10.23 -9.33
C SER A 103 -0.01 11.08 -10.54
N THR A 104 -1.25 10.96 -11.03
CA THR A 104 -1.80 11.67 -12.18
C THR A 104 -1.74 13.21 -12.04
N LYS A 105 -1.55 13.74 -10.82
CA LYS A 105 -1.35 15.18 -10.55
C LYS A 105 0.11 15.65 -10.48
N ARG A 106 1.10 14.79 -10.77
CA ARG A 106 2.52 15.17 -10.70
C ARG A 106 3.20 15.05 -12.07
N LYS A 107 2.86 15.97 -12.97
CA LYS A 107 3.72 16.43 -14.07
C LYS A 107 3.66 17.93 -14.16
#